data_AF-A0A8T7AGI1-F1
#
_entry.id   AF-A0A8T7AGI1-F1
#
_cell.length_a   1.000
_cell.length_b   1.000
_cell.length_c   1.000
_cell.angle_alpha   90.00
_cell.angle_beta   90.00
_cell.angle_gamma   90.00
#
_symmetry.space_group_name_H-M   'P 1'
#
loop_
_entity.id
_entity.type
_entity.pdbx_description
1 polymer ?
#
loop_
_entity_poly.entity_id
_entity_poly.type
_entity_poly.pdbx_seq_one_letter_code
_entity_poly.pdbx_strand_id
1 'polypeptide(L)'
;MISVAILPHVLLAAAHGAIVIWMVRLWRTKQAPGDLLIATICGTIAYDNLITMVAILTNVESLLDTMIGLRWAMHAIFTPVMMIVILEIAAAAGNKFVTRPAIRAAVWITVLLFSGKGVVVDLMNFDMGIPAIDALTKGIGAQLATLITEALILVLGIDLWRRRNWPWMFIGGITMLVVAITRPVVLGVNLGNEGAIILLVAFAFSSARFAKTGRPDTYSDFVTSASEIAEPETESS
;
A
#
# COMPACT_ATOMS: atom_id res chain seq x y z
N MET A 1 -21.08 21.84 14.85
CA MET A 1 -20.61 20.44 15.00
C MET A 1 -20.20 19.81 13.67
N ILE A 2 -20.96 20.01 12.58
CA ILE A 2 -20.63 19.50 11.22
C ILE A 2 -19.20 19.83 10.77
N SER A 3 -18.71 21.05 11.03
CA SER A 3 -17.37 21.48 10.62
C SER A 3 -16.22 20.72 11.29
N VAL A 4 -16.41 20.19 12.49
CA VAL A 4 -15.35 19.48 13.24
C VAL A 4 -15.15 18.06 12.71
N ALA A 5 -16.21 17.39 12.25
CA ALA A 5 -16.15 16.04 11.71
C ALA A 5 -15.59 15.99 10.28
N ILE A 6 -15.74 17.07 9.50
CA ILE A 6 -15.29 17.12 8.10
C ILE A 6 -13.78 17.37 7.99
N LEU A 7 -13.24 18.21 8.86
CA LEU A 7 -11.86 18.68 8.76
C LEU A 7 -10.83 17.53 8.70
N PRO A 8 -10.90 16.47 9.53
CA PRO A 8 -9.98 15.35 9.44
C PRO A 8 -10.00 14.65 8.07
N HIS A 9 -11.19 14.43 7.50
CA HIS A 9 -11.32 13.78 6.19
C HIS A 9 -10.73 14.62 5.06
N VAL A 10 -10.92 15.93 5.08
CA VAL A 10 -10.32 16.84 4.09
C VAL A 10 -8.80 16.81 4.18
N LEU A 11 -8.26 16.89 5.40
CA LEU A 11 -6.81 16.87 5.63
C LEU A 11 -6.20 15.53 5.20
N LEU A 12 -6.84 14.40 5.55
CA LEU A 12 -6.41 13.07 5.13
C LEU A 12 -6.47 12.93 3.60
N ALA A 13 -7.55 13.36 2.96
CA ALA A 13 -7.68 13.31 1.50
C ALA A 13 -6.58 14.13 0.81
N ALA A 14 -6.34 15.36 1.28
CA ALA A 14 -5.29 16.22 0.75
C ALA A 14 -3.89 15.61 0.93
N ALA A 15 -3.61 15.05 2.11
CA ALA A 15 -2.31 14.45 2.40
C ALA A 15 -2.06 13.19 1.56
N HIS A 16 -3.05 12.30 1.43
CA HIS A 16 -2.94 11.14 0.52
C HIS A 16 -2.80 11.59 -0.93
N GLY A 17 -3.55 12.61 -1.36
CA GLY A 17 -3.41 13.21 -2.70
C GLY A 17 -2.00 13.76 -2.96
N ALA A 18 -1.37 14.40 -1.97
CA ALA A 18 0.02 14.84 -2.06
C ALA A 18 0.98 13.65 -2.23
N ILE A 19 0.77 12.55 -1.52
CA ILE A 19 1.54 11.31 -1.70
C ILE A 19 1.33 10.74 -3.10
N VAL A 20 0.09 10.71 -3.64
CA VAL A 20 -0.18 10.28 -5.02
C VAL A 20 0.67 11.07 -6.01
N ILE A 21 0.61 12.40 -5.94
CA ILE A 21 1.36 13.28 -6.84
C ILE A 21 2.86 13.00 -6.73
N TRP A 22 3.37 12.84 -5.51
CA TRP A 22 4.77 12.56 -5.28
C TRP A 22 5.20 11.20 -5.85
N MET A 23 4.43 10.14 -5.61
CA MET A 23 4.73 8.80 -6.10
C MET A 23 4.66 8.70 -7.61
N VAL A 24 3.71 9.39 -8.27
CA VAL A 24 3.66 9.46 -9.74
C VAL A 24 4.89 10.19 -10.30
N ARG A 25 5.33 11.29 -9.65
CA ARG A 25 6.57 11.98 -10.04
C ARG A 25 7.81 11.10 -9.84
N LEU A 26 7.86 10.37 -8.72
CA LEU A 26 8.95 9.44 -8.42
C LEU A 26 9.01 8.31 -9.45
N TRP A 27 7.86 7.72 -9.80
CA TRP A 27 7.78 6.69 -10.82
C TRP A 27 8.30 7.18 -12.18
N ARG A 28 7.90 8.40 -12.59
CA ARG A 28 8.35 9.00 -13.86
C ARG A 28 9.84 9.31 -13.91
N THR A 29 10.48 9.53 -12.76
CA THR A 29 11.88 10.00 -12.69
C THR A 29 12.87 8.91 -12.30
N LYS A 30 12.48 7.99 -11.43
CA LYS A 30 13.36 6.96 -10.84
C LYS A 30 12.82 5.52 -10.97
N GLN A 31 11.58 5.34 -11.42
CA GLN A 31 10.92 4.03 -11.49
C GLN A 31 11.09 3.21 -10.20
N ALA A 32 10.80 3.84 -9.05
CA ALA A 32 11.07 3.24 -7.76
C ALA A 32 10.07 2.09 -7.45
N PRO A 33 10.47 1.13 -6.59
CA PRO A 33 9.75 -0.13 -6.44
C PRO A 33 8.36 0.07 -5.84
N GLY A 34 7.32 -0.34 -6.59
CA GLY A 34 5.94 -0.29 -6.11
C GLY A 34 5.29 1.10 -6.16
N ASP A 35 5.91 2.10 -6.78
CA ASP A 35 5.43 3.50 -6.77
C ASP A 35 3.98 3.67 -7.24
N LEU A 36 3.63 3.07 -8.38
CA LEU A 36 2.28 3.16 -8.93
C LEU A 36 1.24 2.43 -8.07
N LEU A 37 1.65 1.36 -7.38
CA LEU A 37 0.78 0.66 -6.44
C LEU A 37 0.55 1.53 -5.21
N ILE A 38 1.60 2.12 -4.63
CA ILE A 38 1.47 3.08 -3.51
C ILE A 38 0.58 4.26 -3.92
N ALA A 39 0.79 4.83 -5.11
CA ALA A 39 -0.04 5.91 -5.64
C ALA A 39 -1.50 5.48 -5.76
N THR A 40 -1.77 4.30 -6.30
CA THR A 40 -3.14 3.76 -6.42
C THR A 40 -3.79 3.59 -5.05
N ILE A 41 -3.08 3.01 -4.07
CA ILE A 41 -3.58 2.79 -2.71
C ILE A 41 -3.87 4.13 -2.00
N CYS A 42 -2.96 5.11 -2.14
CA CYS A 42 -3.19 6.46 -1.62
C CYS A 42 -4.40 7.12 -2.28
N GLY A 43 -4.59 6.94 -3.60
CA GLY A 43 -5.74 7.46 -4.33
C GLY A 43 -7.07 6.87 -3.82
N THR A 44 -7.09 5.57 -3.54
CA THR A 44 -8.22 4.88 -2.92
C THR A 44 -8.57 5.46 -1.55
N ILE A 45 -7.59 5.72 -0.68
CA ILE A 45 -7.85 6.27 0.66
C ILE A 45 -8.21 7.76 0.58
N ALA A 46 -7.66 8.51 -0.38
CA ALA A 46 -8.09 9.88 -0.64
C ALA A 46 -9.57 9.91 -1.06
N TYR A 47 -9.96 9.04 -2.00
CA TYR A 47 -11.35 8.86 -2.42
C TYR A 47 -12.26 8.51 -1.23
N ASP A 48 -11.84 7.56 -0.40
CA ASP A 48 -12.61 7.13 0.78
C ASP A 48 -12.94 8.29 1.74
N ASN A 49 -11.93 9.12 2.03
CA ASN A 49 -12.13 10.29 2.88
C ASN A 49 -13.01 11.36 2.21
N LEU A 50 -12.87 11.58 0.89
CA LEU A 50 -13.73 12.51 0.15
C LEU A 50 -15.19 12.07 0.13
N ILE A 51 -15.45 10.78 -0.08
CA ILE A 51 -16.82 10.25 -0.06
C ILE A 51 -17.43 10.35 1.32
N THR A 52 -16.66 10.01 2.36
CA THR A 52 -17.14 10.14 3.74
C THR A 52 -17.52 11.59 4.04
N MET A 53 -16.69 12.55 3.62
CA MET A 53 -17.03 13.98 3.71
C MET A 53 -18.32 14.32 2.95
N VAL A 54 -18.46 13.88 1.70
CA VAL A 54 -19.65 14.17 0.88
C VAL A 54 -20.91 13.61 1.54
N ALA A 55 -20.85 12.38 2.08
CA ALA A 55 -21.98 11.78 2.76
C ALA A 55 -22.41 12.56 4.01
N ILE A 56 -21.44 13.04 4.81
CA ILE A 56 -21.71 13.90 5.98
C ILE A 56 -22.36 15.22 5.54
N LEU A 57 -21.96 15.79 4.40
CA LEU A 57 -22.47 17.06 3.91
C LEU A 57 -23.88 16.97 3.30
N THR A 58 -24.16 15.89 2.56
CA THR A 58 -25.43 15.76 1.81
C THR A 58 -26.52 15.10 2.64
N ASN A 59 -26.16 14.31 3.66
CA ASN A 59 -27.10 13.50 4.45
C ASN A 59 -27.98 12.59 3.57
N VAL A 60 -27.45 12.12 2.42
CA VAL A 60 -28.14 11.25 1.47
C VAL A 60 -27.67 9.80 1.69
N GLU A 61 -28.52 9.00 2.32
CA GLU A 61 -28.23 7.59 2.67
C GLU A 61 -27.98 6.70 1.44
N SER A 62 -28.75 6.88 0.36
CA SER A 62 -28.63 6.04 -0.85
C SER A 62 -27.32 6.23 -1.64
N LEU A 63 -26.75 7.44 -1.61
CA LEU A 63 -25.43 7.71 -2.17
C LEU A 63 -24.36 7.00 -1.33
N LEU A 64 -24.53 7.05 -0.01
CA LEU A 64 -23.61 6.44 0.94
C LEU A 64 -23.56 4.91 0.74
N ASP A 65 -24.69 4.24 0.52
CA ASP A 65 -24.75 2.79 0.31
C ASP A 65 -23.90 2.32 -0.90
N THR A 66 -24.02 3.01 -2.04
CA THR A 66 -23.28 2.63 -3.25
C THR A 66 -21.78 2.92 -3.09
N MET A 67 -21.44 4.06 -2.49
CA MET A 67 -20.03 4.45 -2.35
C MET A 67 -19.32 3.68 -1.22
N ILE A 68 -20.07 3.24 -0.20
CA ILE A 68 -19.62 2.29 0.81
C ILE A 68 -19.26 0.97 0.14
N GLY A 69 -20.11 0.40 -0.73
CA GLY A 69 -19.79 -0.84 -1.44
C GLY A 69 -18.45 -0.79 -2.17
N LEU A 70 -18.19 0.32 -2.89
CA LEU A 70 -16.91 0.54 -3.56
C LEU A 70 -15.74 0.67 -2.58
N ARG A 71 -15.93 1.36 -1.44
CA ARG A 71 -14.93 1.46 -0.36
C ARG A 71 -14.52 0.07 0.14
N TRP A 72 -15.48 -0.81 0.42
CA TRP A 72 -15.21 -2.18 0.89
C TRP A 72 -14.47 -2.99 -0.17
N ALA A 73 -14.92 -2.94 -1.43
CA ALA A 73 -14.24 -3.61 -2.54
C ALA A 73 -12.78 -3.17 -2.66
N MET A 74 -12.53 -1.86 -2.63
CA MET A 74 -11.19 -1.32 -2.70
C MET A 74 -10.33 -1.76 -1.52
N HIS A 75 -10.85 -1.76 -0.29
CA HIS A 75 -10.10 -2.25 0.87
C HIS A 75 -9.76 -3.74 0.77
N ALA A 76 -10.73 -4.57 0.37
CA ALA A 76 -10.54 -6.01 0.18
C ALA A 76 -9.45 -6.31 -0.86
N ILE A 77 -9.36 -5.51 -1.91
CA ILE A 77 -8.34 -5.66 -2.97
C ILE A 77 -7.00 -5.10 -2.52
N PHE A 78 -6.96 -3.84 -2.09
CA PHE A 78 -5.70 -3.11 -1.93
C PHE A 78 -4.94 -3.42 -0.65
N THR A 79 -5.62 -3.89 0.40
CA THR A 79 -4.95 -4.31 1.64
C THR A 79 -3.94 -5.42 1.37
N PRO A 80 -4.33 -6.58 0.80
CA PRO A 80 -3.35 -7.62 0.51
C PRO A 80 -2.34 -7.23 -0.58
N VAL A 81 -2.67 -6.31 -1.50
CA VAL A 81 -1.71 -5.81 -2.50
C VAL A 81 -0.51 -5.09 -1.85
N MET A 82 -0.65 -4.53 -0.65
CA MET A 82 0.49 -3.95 0.09
C MET A 82 1.60 -4.99 0.36
N MET A 83 1.27 -6.29 0.43
CA MET A 83 2.27 -7.35 0.53
C MET A 83 3.25 -7.35 -0.64
N ILE A 84 2.77 -7.08 -1.86
CA ILE A 84 3.62 -6.99 -3.05
C ILE A 84 4.52 -5.76 -2.96
N VAL A 85 3.97 -4.62 -2.53
CA VAL A 85 4.74 -3.37 -2.38
C VAL A 85 5.92 -3.56 -1.42
N ILE A 86 5.69 -4.14 -0.23
CA ILE A 86 6.79 -4.34 0.73
C ILE A 86 7.81 -5.37 0.21
N LEU A 87 7.37 -6.37 -0.55
CA LEU A 87 8.25 -7.36 -1.16
C LEU A 87 9.20 -6.70 -2.17
N GLU A 88 8.67 -5.81 -3.03
CA GLU A 88 9.46 -5.07 -4.02
C GLU A 88 10.44 -4.09 -3.35
N ILE A 89 10.02 -3.39 -2.29
CA ILE A 89 10.90 -2.52 -1.51
C ILE A 89 12.02 -3.32 -0.86
N ALA A 90 11.70 -4.47 -0.22
CA ALA A 90 12.71 -5.34 0.39
C ALA A 90 13.68 -5.92 -0.64
N ALA A 91 13.19 -6.30 -1.82
CA ALA A 91 14.02 -6.77 -2.93
C ALA A 91 14.96 -5.67 -3.43
N ALA A 92 14.45 -4.45 -3.63
CA ALA A 92 15.26 -3.29 -4.00
C ALA A 92 16.29 -2.91 -2.93
N ALA A 93 15.96 -3.14 -1.66
CA ALA A 93 16.90 -3.03 -0.54
C ALA A 93 17.91 -4.21 -0.48
N GLY A 94 17.93 -5.11 -1.46
CA GLY A 94 18.91 -6.19 -1.59
C GLY A 94 18.62 -7.45 -0.78
N ASN A 95 17.40 -7.62 -0.27
CA ASN A 95 17.02 -8.86 0.40
C ASN A 95 16.81 -9.99 -0.64
N LYS A 96 17.76 -10.94 -0.71
CA LYS A 96 17.73 -12.07 -1.66
C LYS A 96 16.70 -13.16 -1.31
N PHE A 97 16.14 -13.17 -0.10
CA PHE A 97 15.11 -14.14 0.27
C PHE A 97 13.79 -13.86 -0.44
N VAL A 98 13.39 -12.58 -0.48
CA VAL A 98 12.15 -12.14 -1.13
C VAL A 98 12.18 -12.20 -2.65
N THR A 99 13.39 -12.29 -3.25
CA THR A 99 13.55 -12.47 -4.70
C THR A 99 13.37 -13.91 -5.14
N ARG A 100 13.27 -14.88 -4.22
CA ARG A 100 13.08 -16.30 -4.57
C ARG A 100 11.73 -16.50 -5.25
N PRO A 101 11.64 -17.23 -6.37
CA PRO A 101 10.40 -17.39 -7.13
C PRO A 101 9.29 -18.03 -6.30
N ALA A 102 9.61 -19.00 -5.45
CA ALA A 102 8.65 -19.63 -4.55
C ALA A 102 8.02 -18.64 -3.56
N ILE A 103 8.81 -17.72 -3.00
CA ILE A 103 8.31 -16.69 -2.07
C ILE A 103 7.41 -15.70 -2.81
N ARG A 104 7.85 -15.22 -3.98
CA ARG A 104 7.03 -14.33 -4.82
C ARG A 104 5.72 -14.98 -5.22
N ALA A 105 5.75 -16.24 -5.67
CA ALA A 105 4.56 -17.01 -6.03
C ALA A 105 3.62 -17.17 -4.84
N ALA A 106 4.13 -17.53 -3.66
CA ALA A 106 3.33 -17.66 -2.45
C ALA A 106 2.64 -16.33 -2.08
N VAL A 107 3.36 -15.21 -2.14
CA VAL A 107 2.78 -13.88 -1.87
C VAL A 107 1.71 -13.54 -2.90
N TRP A 108 1.97 -13.73 -4.21
CA TRP A 108 0.97 -13.47 -5.26
C TRP A 108 -0.29 -14.32 -5.11
N ILE A 109 -0.14 -15.61 -4.85
CA ILE A 109 -1.28 -16.51 -4.57
C ILE A 109 -2.06 -16.00 -3.37
N THR A 110 -1.36 -15.61 -2.30
CA THR A 110 -1.98 -15.06 -1.08
C THR A 110 -2.75 -13.77 -1.38
N VAL A 111 -2.19 -12.85 -2.17
CA VAL A 111 -2.89 -11.63 -2.59
C VAL A 111 -4.15 -11.96 -3.39
N LEU A 112 -4.03 -12.81 -4.41
CA LEU A 112 -5.17 -13.17 -5.26
C LEU A 112 -6.28 -13.88 -4.47
N LEU A 113 -5.92 -14.79 -3.56
CA LEU A 113 -6.87 -15.49 -2.71
C LEU A 113 -7.60 -14.54 -1.77
N PHE A 114 -6.89 -13.64 -1.09
CA PHE A 114 -7.52 -12.71 -0.15
C PHE A 114 -8.29 -11.59 -0.84
N SER A 115 -7.79 -11.05 -1.95
CA SER A 115 -8.55 -10.08 -2.75
C SER A 115 -9.80 -10.72 -3.33
N GLY A 116 -9.70 -11.92 -3.91
CA GLY A 116 -10.84 -12.63 -4.46
C GLY A 116 -11.86 -13.02 -3.40
N LYS A 117 -11.41 -13.58 -2.27
CA LYS A 117 -12.29 -13.92 -1.15
C LYS A 117 -12.93 -12.67 -0.54
N GLY A 118 -12.17 -11.59 -0.34
CA GLY A 118 -12.69 -10.33 0.20
C GLY A 118 -13.76 -9.75 -0.72
N VAL A 119 -13.51 -9.68 -2.03
CA VAL A 119 -14.53 -9.20 -2.98
C VAL A 119 -15.76 -10.12 -3.01
N VAL A 120 -15.60 -11.44 -3.06
CA VAL A 120 -16.76 -12.35 -3.12
C VAL A 120 -17.54 -12.34 -1.81
N VAL A 121 -16.85 -12.49 -0.68
CA VAL A 121 -17.51 -12.61 0.63
C VAL A 121 -18.10 -11.28 1.05
N ASP A 122 -17.33 -10.19 0.94
CA ASP A 122 -17.77 -8.89 1.42
C ASP A 122 -18.79 -8.31 0.45
N LEU A 123 -18.60 -8.36 -0.87
CA LEU A 123 -19.54 -7.74 -1.81
C LEU A 123 -20.83 -8.56 -2.04
N MET A 124 -20.77 -9.91 -2.04
CA MET A 124 -21.95 -10.74 -2.31
C MET A 124 -22.78 -11.09 -1.07
N ASN A 125 -22.20 -11.03 0.14
CA ASN A 125 -22.94 -11.23 1.38
C ASN A 125 -23.22 -9.91 2.11
N PHE A 126 -23.23 -8.79 1.39
CA PHE A 126 -23.50 -7.47 1.94
C PHE A 126 -24.98 -7.35 2.34
N ASP A 127 -25.33 -7.98 3.46
CA ASP A 127 -26.62 -7.84 4.13
C ASP A 127 -26.42 -6.85 5.29
N MET A 128 -26.95 -5.64 5.15
CA MET A 128 -26.78 -4.53 6.11
C MET A 128 -27.47 -4.78 7.47
N GLY A 129 -28.09 -5.96 7.66
CA GLY A 129 -28.83 -6.32 8.87
C GLY A 129 -28.10 -7.19 9.90
N ILE A 130 -26.83 -7.57 9.68
CA ILE A 130 -26.16 -8.52 10.58
C ILE A 130 -25.68 -7.84 11.88
N PRO A 131 -26.14 -8.29 13.07
CA PRO A 131 -25.68 -7.76 14.35
C PRO A 131 -24.16 -7.90 14.51
N ALA A 132 -23.52 -6.92 15.16
CA ALA A 132 -22.05 -6.80 15.31
C ALA A 132 -21.32 -8.07 15.82
N ILE A 133 -22.03 -8.98 16.50
CA ILE A 133 -21.49 -10.24 17.01
C ILE A 133 -21.30 -11.29 15.91
N ASP A 134 -22.19 -11.35 14.91
CA ASP A 134 -22.07 -12.27 13.77
C ASP A 134 -21.10 -11.75 12.69
N ALA A 135 -20.90 -10.43 12.62
CA ALA A 135 -19.86 -9.83 11.80
C ALA A 135 -18.45 -10.20 12.30
N LEU A 136 -18.28 -10.49 13.59
CA LEU A 136 -17.01 -10.93 14.17
C LEU A 136 -16.61 -12.34 13.70
N THR A 137 -17.57 -13.25 13.56
CA THR A 137 -17.36 -14.64 13.11
C THR A 137 -17.33 -14.77 11.59
N LYS A 138 -18.10 -13.96 10.84
CA LYS A 138 -18.07 -13.94 9.36
C LYS A 138 -16.92 -13.08 8.79
N GLY A 139 -16.44 -12.07 9.52
CA GLY A 139 -15.38 -11.15 9.11
C GLY A 139 -13.94 -11.68 9.25
N ILE A 140 -13.77 -12.94 9.66
CA ILE A 140 -12.44 -13.56 9.86
C ILE A 140 -11.60 -13.47 8.57
N GLY A 141 -12.20 -13.59 7.38
CA GLY A 141 -11.47 -13.52 6.10
C GLY A 141 -10.75 -12.19 5.86
N ALA A 142 -11.47 -11.07 5.98
CA ALA A 142 -10.93 -9.72 5.80
C ALA A 142 -9.91 -9.35 6.91
N GLN A 143 -10.19 -9.80 8.14
CA GLN A 143 -9.28 -9.60 9.28
C GLN A 143 -7.99 -10.40 9.12
N LEU A 144 -8.06 -11.64 8.63
CA LEU A 144 -6.88 -12.47 8.36
C LEU A 144 -6.01 -11.86 7.25
N ALA A 145 -6.61 -11.36 6.16
CA ALA A 145 -5.87 -10.70 5.09
C ALA A 145 -5.06 -9.51 5.64
N THR A 146 -5.70 -8.68 6.46
CA THR A 146 -5.07 -7.54 7.12
C THR A 146 -3.95 -8.01 8.06
N LEU A 147 -4.21 -8.99 8.93
CA LEU A 147 -3.24 -9.49 9.90
C LEU A 147 -2.01 -10.10 9.22
N ILE A 148 -2.20 -10.88 8.17
CA ILE A 148 -1.10 -11.48 7.39
C ILE A 148 -0.30 -10.40 6.66
N THR A 149 -0.97 -9.41 6.09
CA THR A 149 -0.31 -8.26 5.45
C THR A 149 0.56 -7.52 6.45
N GLU A 150 0.00 -7.15 7.61
CA GLU A 150 0.71 -6.43 8.65
C GLU A 150 1.87 -7.26 9.23
N ALA A 151 1.68 -8.57 9.46
CA ALA A 151 2.75 -9.45 9.91
C ALA A 151 3.92 -9.46 8.90
N LEU A 152 3.63 -9.55 7.60
CA LEU A 152 4.66 -9.50 6.56
C LEU A 152 5.36 -8.13 6.53
N ILE A 153 4.60 -7.03 6.62
CA ILE A 153 5.13 -5.66 6.68
C ILE A 153 6.06 -5.50 7.88
N LEU A 154 5.69 -6.01 9.06
CA LEU A 154 6.50 -5.95 10.26
C LEU A 154 7.77 -6.80 10.14
N VAL A 155 7.67 -8.03 9.65
CA VAL A 155 8.83 -8.91 9.47
C VAL A 155 9.84 -8.28 8.51
N LEU A 156 9.38 -7.80 7.35
CA LEU A 156 10.26 -7.14 6.38
C LEU A 156 10.71 -5.75 6.86
N GLY A 157 9.88 -5.05 7.63
CA GLY A 157 10.24 -3.79 8.29
C GLY A 157 11.37 -3.96 9.31
N ILE A 158 11.34 -5.03 10.11
CA ILE A 158 12.44 -5.40 11.01
C ILE A 158 13.70 -5.75 10.22
N ASP A 159 13.57 -6.48 9.11
CA ASP A 159 14.70 -6.80 8.24
C ASP A 159 15.36 -5.53 7.66
N LEU A 160 14.55 -4.60 7.14
CA LEU A 160 15.01 -3.30 6.66
C LEU A 160 15.66 -2.47 7.76
N TRP A 161 15.07 -2.45 8.95
CA TRP A 161 15.66 -1.76 10.10
C TRP A 161 17.03 -2.34 10.43
N ARG A 162 17.14 -3.65 10.64
CA ARG A 162 18.39 -4.29 11.07
C ARG A 162 19.49 -4.24 10.02
N ARG A 163 19.16 -4.40 8.73
CA ARG A 163 20.18 -4.49 7.66
C ARG A 163 20.51 -3.14 7.03
N ARG A 164 19.57 -2.20 7.01
CA ARG A 164 19.71 -0.91 6.29
C ARG A 164 19.57 0.31 7.18
N ASN A 165 19.46 0.15 8.51
CA ASN A 165 19.22 1.22 9.47
C ASN A 165 18.01 2.08 9.09
N TRP A 166 16.97 1.43 8.56
CA TRP A 166 15.78 2.10 8.04
C TRP A 166 14.52 1.67 8.82
N PRO A 167 14.22 2.31 9.97
CA PRO A 167 13.16 1.86 10.87
C PRO A 167 11.75 2.25 10.41
N TRP A 168 11.62 3.14 9.43
CA TRP A 168 10.34 3.78 9.09
C TRP A 168 9.23 2.80 8.74
N MET A 169 9.54 1.73 7.98
CA MET A 169 8.54 0.71 7.65
C MET A 169 8.01 -0.02 8.88
N PHE A 170 8.88 -0.35 9.83
CA PHE A 170 8.48 -0.99 11.09
C PHE A 170 7.62 -0.04 11.94
N ILE A 171 8.01 1.23 12.04
CA ILE A 171 7.23 2.25 12.77
C ILE A 171 5.85 2.41 12.14
N GLY A 172 5.77 2.48 10.81
CA GLY A 172 4.50 2.55 10.07
C GLY A 172 3.60 1.35 10.37
N GLY A 173 4.14 0.13 10.26
CA GLY A 173 3.37 -1.10 10.52
C GLY A 173 2.90 -1.22 11.97
N ILE A 174 3.75 -0.92 12.96
CA ILE A 174 3.34 -0.95 14.37
C ILE A 174 2.26 0.09 14.65
N THR A 175 2.41 1.29 14.09
CA THR A 175 1.41 2.35 14.27
C THR A 175 0.07 1.94 13.69
N MET A 176 0.05 1.38 12.47
CA MET A 176 -1.17 0.87 11.85
C MET A 176 -1.79 -0.26 12.66
N LEU A 177 -0.99 -1.21 13.14
CA LEU A 177 -1.47 -2.32 13.98
C LEU A 177 -2.11 -1.81 15.27
N VAL A 178 -1.48 -0.85 15.95
CA VAL A 178 -2.03 -0.25 17.18
C VAL A 178 -3.34 0.47 16.88
N VAL A 179 -3.42 1.27 15.80
CA VAL A 179 -4.65 1.95 15.40
C VAL A 179 -5.75 0.93 15.05
N ALA A 180 -5.42 -0.15 14.34
CA ALA A 180 -6.36 -1.18 13.95
C ALA A 180 -6.95 -1.93 15.17
N ILE A 181 -6.14 -2.18 16.20
CA ILE A 181 -6.57 -2.83 17.44
C ILE A 181 -7.38 -1.88 18.33
N THR A 182 -6.87 -0.67 18.54
CA THR A 182 -7.46 0.28 19.49
C THR A 182 -8.72 0.96 18.96
N ARG A 183 -8.88 1.01 17.62
CA ARG A 183 -9.98 1.69 16.91
C ARG A 183 -10.36 3.00 17.61
N PRO A 184 -9.38 3.90 17.83
CA PRO A 184 -9.64 5.04 18.68
C PRO A 184 -10.70 5.90 18.00
N VAL A 185 -11.65 6.38 18.81
CA VAL A 185 -12.68 7.31 18.36
C VAL A 185 -12.32 8.66 18.95
N VAL A 186 -11.81 9.56 18.12
CA VAL A 186 -11.50 10.93 18.52
C VAL A 186 -12.52 11.85 17.87
N LEU A 187 -13.22 12.65 18.70
CA LEU A 187 -14.27 13.58 18.26
C LEU A 187 -15.43 12.90 17.50
N GLY A 188 -15.74 11.63 17.81
CA GLY A 188 -16.82 10.87 17.17
C GLY A 188 -16.44 10.28 15.80
N VAL A 189 -15.20 10.45 15.35
CA VAL A 189 -14.68 9.90 14.10
C VAL A 189 -13.82 8.68 14.40
N ASN A 190 -14.09 7.57 13.70
CA ASN A 190 -13.27 6.36 13.81
C ASN A 190 -11.94 6.60 13.08
N LEU A 191 -10.83 6.58 13.83
CA LEU A 191 -9.49 6.92 13.32
C LEU A 191 -8.83 5.82 12.50
N GLY A 192 -9.58 4.83 12.02
CA GLY A 192 -9.03 3.72 11.20
C GLY A 192 -8.20 4.20 9.99
N ASN A 193 -8.56 5.34 9.38
CA ASN A 193 -7.83 5.90 8.24
C ASN A 193 -6.55 6.68 8.64
N GLU A 194 -6.36 7.00 9.92
CA GLU A 194 -5.20 7.75 10.40
C GLU A 194 -3.97 6.86 10.59
N GLY A 195 -4.14 5.59 10.92
CA GLY A 195 -3.04 4.63 10.92
C GLY A 195 -2.46 4.45 9.50
N ALA A 196 -3.33 4.50 8.49
CA ALA A 196 -2.96 4.30 7.10
C ALA A 196 -2.02 5.39 6.58
N ILE A 197 -2.16 6.65 7.01
CA ILE A 197 -1.30 7.73 6.51
C ILE A 197 0.15 7.53 6.94
N ILE A 198 0.40 7.13 8.18
CA ILE A 198 1.75 6.92 8.70
C ILE A 198 2.39 5.72 8.00
N LEU A 199 1.63 4.63 7.83
CA LEU A 199 2.08 3.47 7.07
C LEU A 199 2.40 3.81 5.61
N LEU A 200 1.54 4.56 4.92
CA LEU A 200 1.74 4.92 3.51
C LEU A 200 2.88 5.93 3.31
N VAL A 201 3.10 6.85 4.25
CA VAL A 201 4.30 7.69 4.26
C VAL A 201 5.54 6.82 4.43
N ALA A 202 5.52 5.83 5.32
CA ALA A 202 6.63 4.90 5.48
C ALA A 202 6.90 4.08 4.20
N PHE A 203 5.85 3.64 3.50
CA PHE A 203 5.96 3.03 2.17
C PHE A 203 6.59 3.96 1.14
N ALA A 204 6.05 5.18 0.99
CA ALA A 204 6.55 6.17 0.05
C ALA A 204 8.03 6.51 0.30
N PHE A 205 8.39 6.75 1.57
CA PHE A 205 9.76 7.05 1.98
C PHE A 205 10.70 5.88 1.71
N SER A 206 10.26 4.64 2.00
CA SER A 206 11.06 3.45 1.75
C SER A 206 11.24 3.20 0.26
N SER A 207 10.20 3.37 -0.56
CA SER A 207 10.33 3.28 -2.03
C SER A 207 11.32 4.32 -2.55
N ALA A 208 11.18 5.59 -2.16
CA ALA A 208 12.09 6.66 -2.56
C ALA A 208 13.54 6.40 -2.14
N ARG A 209 13.76 5.83 -0.96
CA ARG A 209 15.08 5.52 -0.40
C ARG A 209 15.80 4.38 -1.13
N PHE A 210 15.05 3.40 -1.61
CA PHE A 210 15.57 2.21 -2.31
C PHE A 210 15.30 2.23 -3.81
N ALA A 211 14.84 3.36 -4.35
CA ALA A 211 14.78 3.64 -5.77
C ALA A 211 16.16 3.41 -6.40
N LYS A 212 16.23 2.66 -7.50
CA LYS A 212 17.46 2.59 -8.28
C LYS A 212 17.70 3.97 -8.91
N THR A 213 18.85 4.58 -8.62
CA THR A 213 19.35 5.70 -9.42
C THR A 213 19.92 5.11 -10.71
N GLY A 214 19.10 5.10 -11.75
CA GLY A 214 19.51 4.64 -13.07
C GLY A 214 18.31 4.47 -13.96
N ARG A 215 18.04 5.48 -14.79
CA ARG A 215 17.61 5.16 -16.15
C ARG A 215 18.81 4.38 -16.71
N PRO A 216 18.66 3.17 -17.27
CA PRO A 216 19.66 2.71 -18.21
C PRO A 216 19.66 3.80 -19.27
N ASP A 217 20.73 4.58 -19.32
CA ASP A 217 20.99 5.44 -20.44
C ASP A 217 21.25 4.45 -21.56
N THR A 218 20.19 4.02 -22.25
CA THR A 218 20.22 3.01 -23.31
C THR A 218 21.19 3.35 -24.43
N TYR A 219 21.80 4.54 -24.37
CA TYR A 219 22.90 4.98 -25.20
C TYR A 219 24.30 4.69 -24.59
N SER A 220 24.60 5.01 -23.33
CA SER A 220 25.97 4.85 -22.78
C SER A 220 26.32 3.38 -22.53
N ASP A 221 25.37 2.59 -22.05
CA ASP A 221 25.59 1.15 -21.79
C ASP A 221 25.72 0.38 -23.12
N PHE A 222 25.06 0.85 -24.17
CA PHE A 222 25.19 0.30 -25.52
C PHE A 222 26.52 0.70 -26.17
N VAL A 223 26.98 1.95 -26.01
CA VAL A 223 28.27 2.40 -26.52
C VAL A 223 29.45 1.70 -25.83
N THR A 224 29.37 1.50 -24.51
CA THR A 224 30.45 0.85 -23.74
C THR A 224 30.56 -0.65 -24.09
N SER A 225 29.43 -1.34 -24.25
CA SER A 225 29.41 -2.74 -24.70
C SER A 225 29.81 -2.90 -26.17
N ALA A 226 29.49 -1.91 -27.02
CA ALA A 226 29.93 -1.91 -28.42
C ALA A 226 31.44 -1.63 -28.56
N SER A 227 32.05 -0.80 -27.69
CA SER A 227 33.48 -0.55 -27.72
C SER A 227 34.32 -1.73 -27.24
N GLU A 228 33.84 -2.51 -26.26
CA GLU A 228 34.53 -3.73 -25.79
C GLU A 228 34.56 -4.85 -26.85
N ILE A 229 33.61 -4.87 -27.78
CA ILE A 229 33.56 -5.85 -28.87
C ILE A 229 34.46 -5.45 -30.06
N ALA A 230 34.89 -4.18 -30.12
CA ALA A 230 35.56 -3.60 -31.27
C ALA A 230 37.09 -3.54 -31.18
N GLU A 231 37.72 -4.09 -30.13
CA GLU A 231 39.18 -4.25 -30.09
C GLU A 231 39.56 -5.63 -30.64
N PRO A 232 39.90 -5.78 -31.93
CA PRO A 232 40.51 -7.00 -32.42
C PRO A 232 41.88 -7.14 -31.75
N GLU A 233 42.12 -8.30 -31.15
CA GLU A 233 43.45 -8.74 -30.71
C GLU A 233 44.40 -8.68 -31.91
N THR A 234 45.15 -7.57 -32.03
CA THR A 234 46.29 -7.52 -32.94
C THR A 234 47.39 -8.35 -32.32
N GLU A 235 47.36 -9.66 -32.57
CA GLU A 235 48.47 -10.56 -32.31
C GLU A 235 49.70 -10.06 -33.07
N SER A 236 50.67 -9.52 -32.32
CA SER A 236 51.99 -9.19 -32.82
C SER A 236 52.82 -10.47 -32.95
N SER A 237 53.19 -10.76 -34.19
CA SER A 237 54.16 -11.77 -34.66
C SER A 237 55.53 -11.69 -34.00
#